data_AF-A0A1N7S4L8-F1
#
_entry.id   AF-A0A1N7S4L8-F1
#
_cell.length_a   1.000
_cell.length_b   1.000
_cell.length_c   1.000
_cell.angle_alpha   90.00
_cell.angle_beta   90.00
_cell.angle_gamma   90.00
#
_symmetry.space_group_name_H-M   'P 1'
#
loop_
_entity.id
_entity.type
_entity.pdbx_description
1 polymer ?
#
loop_
_entity_poly.entity_id
_entity_poly.type
_entity_poly.pdbx_seq_one_letter_code
_entity_poly.pdbx_strand_id
1 'polypeptide(L)'
;MQPIEGNTLSSSPFNAEPPPDLGVLVYIDNRKETIEEFYWLYKSMLFSDLFTRAKIIAACHPDALNQVPVDENITLISSVPYIDRNTEWEGYPYINSVGNLCEQRVFDECKKYRYILKTDCDTFTTPALLDFSPSGLCFGFGAYAYEEEVRNKLSECSLHWGFPHSGLHNVGASVLGPSNQVCDFLSAQMDYCHKLLREEFSNYEGKWPGWCKNVLTMYAGELALRCTYPQQCSLGFLDHFPVSTRKLGSDVLHIHAWHTNEYWSKFDFRAGKYSHINPDQIDRTTLGGYCHWLAQADINNVAGEKPARQLMSTSARQ
;
A
#
# COMPACT_ATOMS: atom_id res chain seq x y z
N MET A 1 59.34 39.20 11.56
CA MET A 1 58.49 38.42 12.49
C MET A 1 57.07 38.94 12.33
N GLN A 2 56.27 38.25 11.51
CA GLN A 2 54.83 38.49 11.38
C GLN A 2 54.09 37.35 12.11
N PRO A 3 52.90 37.61 12.70
CA PRO A 3 52.16 36.60 13.42
C PRO A 3 51.42 35.65 12.47
N ILE A 4 51.31 34.40 12.91
CA ILE A 4 50.67 33.28 12.23
C ILE A 4 49.14 33.49 12.26
N GLU A 5 48.52 33.54 11.08
CA GLU A 5 47.06 33.60 10.93
C GLU A 5 46.41 32.26 11.30
N GLY A 6 45.28 32.40 12.02
CA GLY A 6 44.52 31.30 12.60
C GLY A 6 43.80 30.45 11.55
N ASN A 7 43.90 29.15 11.76
CA ASN A 7 43.18 28.12 11.05
C ASN A 7 41.69 28.20 11.43
N THR A 8 40.83 28.65 10.52
CA THR A 8 39.37 28.49 10.66
C THR A 8 39.02 27.03 10.45
N LEU A 9 38.56 26.37 11.53
CA LEU A 9 37.97 25.04 11.50
C LEU A 9 36.79 25.03 10.52
N SER A 10 36.93 24.31 9.41
CA SER A 10 35.83 24.03 8.49
C SER A 10 34.82 23.13 9.20
N SER A 11 33.57 23.56 9.24
CA SER A 11 32.44 22.74 9.68
C SER A 11 32.38 21.42 8.91
N SER A 12 32.38 20.32 9.66
CA SER A 12 32.25 18.94 9.19
C SER A 12 31.03 18.74 8.26
N PRO A 13 31.15 18.00 7.13
CA PRO A 13 30.05 17.74 6.19
C PRO A 13 29.12 16.57 6.61
N PHE A 14 29.18 16.10 7.86
CA PHE A 14 28.61 14.79 8.25
C PHE A 14 27.20 14.78 8.85
N ASN A 15 26.40 15.86 8.74
CA ASN A 15 25.05 15.91 9.34
C ASN A 15 23.91 16.03 8.31
N ALA A 16 24.08 15.58 7.07
CA ALA A 16 22.93 15.39 6.19
C ALA A 16 22.23 14.08 6.60
N GLU A 17 20.96 14.16 6.99
CA GLU A 17 20.14 12.95 7.15
C GLU A 17 20.18 12.14 5.84
N PRO A 18 20.28 10.80 5.93
CA PRO A 18 20.27 9.97 4.73
C PRO A 18 18.99 10.24 3.93
N PRO A 19 19.07 10.29 2.59
CA PRO A 19 17.89 10.53 1.77
C PRO A 19 16.83 9.44 2.03
N PRO A 20 15.53 9.76 1.90
CA PRO A 20 14.45 8.79 2.03
C PRO A 20 14.71 7.55 1.16
N ASP A 21 14.60 6.37 1.75
CA ASP A 21 14.90 5.10 1.09
C ASP A 21 13.65 4.33 0.66
N LEU A 22 12.46 4.74 1.14
CA LEU A 22 11.17 4.12 0.86
C LEU A 22 10.24 5.05 0.06
N GLY A 23 9.70 4.57 -1.06
CA GLY A 23 8.58 5.20 -1.76
C GLY A 23 7.26 4.48 -1.45
N VAL A 24 6.24 5.20 -0.96
CA VAL A 24 4.88 4.68 -0.81
C VAL A 24 4.09 5.04 -2.07
N LEU A 25 3.86 4.05 -2.93
CA LEU A 25 3.26 4.20 -4.25
C LEU A 25 1.75 3.94 -4.18
N VAL A 26 0.96 4.93 -4.61
CA VAL A 26 -0.52 4.86 -4.59
C VAL A 26 -1.14 5.46 -5.84
N TYR A 27 -2.38 5.04 -6.15
CA TYR A 27 -3.25 5.72 -7.09
C TYR A 27 -4.35 6.48 -6.35
N ILE A 28 -4.54 7.76 -6.69
CA ILE A 28 -5.56 8.64 -6.11
C ILE A 28 -6.57 8.99 -7.20
N ASP A 29 -7.82 8.57 -7.00
CA ASP A 29 -8.94 8.89 -7.88
C ASP A 29 -9.62 10.21 -7.47
N ASN A 30 -10.49 10.77 -8.32
CA ASN A 30 -11.23 12.01 -8.02
C ASN A 30 -12.51 11.81 -7.18
N ARG A 31 -12.75 10.59 -6.69
CA ARG A 31 -13.88 10.28 -5.81
C ARG A 31 -13.61 10.77 -4.40
N LYS A 32 -14.61 11.38 -3.77
CA LYS A 32 -14.53 11.91 -2.40
C LYS A 32 -14.03 10.86 -1.40
N GLU A 33 -14.51 9.63 -1.53
CA GLU A 33 -14.14 8.50 -0.68
C GLU A 33 -12.65 8.17 -0.81
N THR A 34 -12.10 8.22 -2.03
CA THR A 34 -10.69 7.95 -2.29
C THR A 34 -9.78 9.07 -1.76
N ILE A 35 -10.24 10.33 -1.83
CA ILE A 35 -9.54 11.45 -1.18
C ILE A 35 -9.54 11.26 0.35
N GLU A 36 -10.69 10.97 0.94
CA GLU A 36 -10.80 10.69 2.39
C GLU A 36 -9.87 9.55 2.82
N GLU A 37 -9.87 8.45 2.05
CA GLU A 37 -8.99 7.30 2.26
C GLU A 37 -7.51 7.70 2.15
N PHE A 38 -7.13 8.49 1.14
CA PHE A 38 -5.77 8.99 1.04
C PHE A 38 -5.33 9.77 2.29
N TYR A 39 -6.22 10.56 2.89
CA TYR A 39 -5.94 11.23 4.16
C TYR A 39 -5.75 10.26 5.33
N TRP A 40 -6.35 9.07 5.31
CA TRP A 40 -6.08 8.03 6.31
C TRP A 40 -4.65 7.51 6.20
N LEU A 41 -4.22 7.16 4.98
CA LEU A 41 -2.85 6.75 4.71
C LEU A 41 -1.87 7.87 5.10
N TYR A 42 -2.10 9.08 4.63
CA TYR A 42 -1.24 10.24 4.91
C TYR A 42 -1.11 10.51 6.43
N LYS A 43 -2.23 10.55 7.16
CA LYS A 43 -2.23 10.72 8.62
C LYS A 43 -1.51 9.58 9.33
N SER A 44 -1.65 8.35 8.85
CA SER A 44 -0.92 7.20 9.42
C SER A 44 0.60 7.35 9.27
N MET A 45 1.07 7.87 8.13
CA MET A 45 2.49 8.12 7.86
C MET A 45 3.04 9.28 8.71
N LEU A 46 2.26 10.35 8.90
CA LEU A 46 2.58 11.42 9.84
C LEU A 46 2.71 10.88 11.26
N PHE A 47 1.70 10.16 11.73
CA PHE A 47 1.68 9.62 13.09
C PHE A 47 2.82 8.65 13.35
N SER A 48 3.12 7.76 12.39
CA SER A 48 4.19 6.76 12.53
C SER A 48 5.60 7.32 12.36
N ASP A 49 5.76 8.64 12.17
CA ASP A 49 7.04 9.29 11.88
C ASP A 49 7.71 8.77 10.59
N LEU A 50 6.93 8.14 9.70
CA LEU A 50 7.45 7.40 8.55
C LEU A 50 8.06 8.32 7.49
N PHE A 51 7.63 9.59 7.43
CA PHE A 51 8.22 10.59 6.53
C PHE A 51 9.69 10.91 6.82
N THR A 52 10.23 10.48 7.96
CA THR A 52 11.69 10.53 8.22
C THR A 52 12.51 9.65 7.28
N ARG A 53 11.89 8.63 6.66
CA ARG A 53 12.56 7.75 5.68
C ARG A 53 11.77 7.50 4.40
N ALA A 54 10.51 7.92 4.34
CA ALA A 54 9.62 7.63 3.22
C ALA A 54 9.07 8.89 2.57
N LYS A 55 8.69 8.77 1.29
CA LYS A 55 7.86 9.74 0.57
C LYS A 55 6.71 9.04 -0.13
N ILE A 56 5.64 9.76 -0.41
CA ILE A 56 4.52 9.27 -1.22
C ILE A 56 4.79 9.57 -2.69
N ILE A 57 4.57 8.57 -3.54
CA ILE A 57 4.50 8.69 -4.99
C ILE A 57 3.04 8.45 -5.38
N ALA A 58 2.35 9.48 -5.85
CA ALA A 58 0.93 9.38 -6.15
C ALA A 58 0.64 9.61 -7.63
N ALA A 59 0.24 8.56 -8.34
CA ALA A 59 -0.44 8.70 -9.62
C ALA A 59 -1.85 9.24 -9.33
N CYS A 60 -2.12 10.49 -9.69
CA CYS A 60 -3.28 11.22 -9.19
C CYS A 60 -4.17 11.68 -10.36
N HIS A 61 -5.47 11.40 -10.28
CA HIS A 61 -6.45 11.90 -11.23
C HIS A 61 -6.30 13.44 -11.39
N PRO A 62 -6.35 14.00 -12.61
CA PRO A 62 -6.13 15.44 -12.82
C PRO A 62 -7.04 16.34 -11.95
N ASP A 63 -8.32 15.99 -11.83
CA ASP A 63 -9.30 16.71 -11.00
C ASP A 63 -9.10 16.55 -9.48
N ALA A 64 -8.24 15.63 -9.04
CA ALA A 64 -7.94 15.40 -7.63
C ALA A 64 -6.71 16.19 -7.14
N LEU A 65 -5.90 16.75 -8.04
CA LEU A 65 -4.61 17.37 -7.69
C LEU A 65 -4.72 18.43 -6.58
N ASN A 66 -5.77 19.24 -6.61
CA ASN A 66 -5.98 20.32 -5.64
C ASN A 66 -6.69 19.87 -4.34
N GLN A 67 -7.05 18.58 -4.25
CA GLN A 67 -7.74 17.99 -3.09
C GLN A 67 -6.78 17.20 -2.19
N VAL A 68 -5.55 16.98 -2.65
CA VAL A 68 -4.48 16.29 -1.91
C VAL A 68 -3.65 17.34 -1.14
N PRO A 69 -3.09 17.02 0.04
CA PRO A 69 -2.20 17.91 0.76
C PRO A 69 -1.05 18.44 -0.10
N VAL A 70 -0.76 19.72 0.03
CA VAL A 70 0.46 20.33 -0.52
C VAL A 70 1.58 20.08 0.49
N ASP A 71 2.39 19.05 0.24
CA ASP A 71 3.47 18.63 1.13
C ASP A 71 4.69 18.17 0.31
N GLU A 72 5.89 18.52 0.75
CA GLU A 72 7.16 18.16 0.07
C GLU A 72 7.49 16.66 0.11
N ASN A 73 6.78 15.91 0.95
CA ASN A 73 6.86 14.47 1.04
C ASN A 73 5.93 13.75 0.07
N ILE A 74 5.17 14.49 -0.77
CA ILE A 74 4.28 13.92 -1.77
C ILE A 74 4.75 14.34 -3.18
N THR A 75 5.14 13.36 -3.98
CA THR A 75 5.32 13.53 -5.43
C THR A 75 4.01 13.21 -6.13
N LEU A 76 3.31 14.26 -6.61
CA LEU A 76 2.10 14.11 -7.42
C LEU A 76 2.43 13.94 -8.90
N ILE A 77 1.90 12.89 -9.52
CA ILE A 77 2.03 12.60 -10.94
C ILE A 77 0.62 12.58 -11.55
N SER A 78 0.23 13.69 -12.19
CA SER A 78 -1.11 13.84 -12.79
C SER A 78 -1.37 12.80 -13.87
N SER A 79 -2.28 11.85 -13.65
CA SER A 79 -2.56 10.75 -14.57
C SER A 79 -4.04 10.55 -14.86
N VAL A 80 -4.39 10.60 -16.15
CA VAL A 80 -5.72 10.25 -16.65
C VAL A 80 -5.97 8.76 -16.35
N PRO A 81 -7.14 8.39 -15.79
CA PRO A 81 -7.49 7.01 -15.48
C PRO A 81 -7.18 6.04 -16.62
N TYR A 82 -6.60 4.89 -16.30
CA TYR A 82 -6.21 3.89 -17.29
C TYR A 82 -7.38 3.44 -18.17
N ILE A 83 -8.56 3.30 -17.57
CA ILE A 83 -9.81 2.94 -18.26
C ILE A 83 -10.20 3.95 -19.35
N ASP A 84 -9.97 5.25 -19.14
CA ASP A 84 -10.37 6.31 -20.08
C ASP A 84 -9.52 6.32 -21.36
N ARG A 85 -8.38 5.63 -21.32
CA ARG A 85 -7.44 5.51 -22.45
C ARG A 85 -7.34 4.08 -23.00
N ASN A 86 -8.09 3.13 -22.42
CA ASN A 86 -8.10 1.71 -22.84
C ASN A 86 -9.53 1.14 -22.72
N THR A 87 -10.30 1.20 -23.80
CA THR A 87 -11.74 0.89 -23.82
C THR A 87 -12.07 -0.56 -23.50
N GLU A 88 -11.13 -1.49 -23.67
CA GLU A 88 -11.33 -2.90 -23.32
C GLU A 88 -11.58 -3.11 -21.81
N TRP A 89 -11.24 -2.12 -20.98
CA TRP A 89 -11.44 -2.13 -19.54
C TRP A 89 -12.75 -1.48 -19.09
N GLU A 90 -13.63 -1.08 -20.02
CA GLU A 90 -14.91 -0.45 -19.69
C GLU A 90 -15.70 -1.29 -18.67
N GLY A 91 -16.23 -0.62 -17.64
CA GLY A 91 -16.94 -1.28 -16.53
C GLY A 91 -16.06 -1.89 -15.45
N TYR A 92 -14.73 -1.83 -15.55
CA TYR A 92 -13.81 -2.36 -14.53
C TYR A 92 -12.86 -1.29 -13.97
N PRO A 93 -13.34 -0.40 -13.07
CA PRO A 93 -12.57 0.76 -12.59
C PRO A 93 -11.34 0.39 -11.74
N TYR A 94 -11.29 -0.82 -11.17
CA TYR A 94 -10.16 -1.27 -10.35
C TYR A 94 -8.85 -1.37 -11.14
N ILE A 95 -8.88 -1.42 -12.48
CA ILE A 95 -7.65 -1.41 -13.28
C ILE A 95 -6.86 -0.11 -13.11
N ASN A 96 -7.51 1.01 -12.77
CA ASN A 96 -6.84 2.29 -12.63
C ASN A 96 -5.73 2.24 -11.57
N SER A 97 -5.94 1.51 -10.46
CA SER A 97 -4.93 1.35 -9.40
C SER A 97 -3.78 0.39 -9.75
N VAL A 98 -3.78 -0.19 -10.95
CA VAL A 98 -2.67 -1.01 -11.49
C VAL A 98 -2.08 -0.32 -12.72
N GLY A 99 -2.90 -0.01 -13.72
CA GLY A 99 -2.48 0.53 -15.00
C GLY A 99 -1.89 1.94 -14.91
N ASN A 100 -2.39 2.81 -14.04
CA ASN A 100 -1.79 4.13 -13.83
C ASN A 100 -0.43 4.04 -13.11
N LEU A 101 -0.25 3.03 -12.25
CA LEU A 101 1.01 2.80 -11.54
C LEU A 101 2.12 2.24 -12.44
N CYS A 102 1.76 1.64 -13.58
CA CYS A 102 2.69 1.10 -14.56
C CYS A 102 3.20 2.14 -15.58
N GLU A 103 2.85 3.42 -15.42
CA GLU A 103 3.35 4.45 -16.33
C GLU A 103 4.85 4.71 -16.16
N GLN A 104 5.54 4.98 -17.27
CA GLN A 104 6.99 5.15 -17.25
C GLN A 104 7.47 6.22 -16.27
N ARG A 105 6.77 7.37 -16.20
CA ARG A 105 7.07 8.45 -15.26
C ARG A 105 6.89 8.05 -13.79
N VAL A 106 5.99 7.12 -13.49
CA VAL A 106 5.81 6.57 -12.15
C VAL A 106 6.99 5.66 -11.81
N PHE A 107 7.36 4.76 -12.73
CA PHE A 107 8.54 3.91 -12.56
C PHE A 107 9.84 4.71 -12.45
N ASP A 108 9.97 5.81 -13.18
CA ASP A 108 11.14 6.69 -13.10
C ASP A 108 11.23 7.37 -11.73
N GLU A 109 10.10 7.69 -11.10
CA GLU A 109 10.07 8.15 -9.71
C GLU A 109 10.42 7.02 -8.74
N CYS A 110 9.86 5.82 -8.92
CA CYS A 110 10.15 4.65 -8.07
C CYS A 110 11.64 4.30 -8.02
N LYS A 111 12.37 4.46 -9.14
CA LYS A 111 13.82 4.19 -9.22
C LYS A 111 14.68 5.08 -8.32
N LYS A 112 14.13 6.17 -7.77
CA LYS A 112 14.83 7.05 -6.84
C LYS A 112 14.92 6.48 -5.41
N TYR A 113 14.09 5.48 -5.11
CA TYR A 113 14.00 4.86 -3.79
C TYR A 113 14.63 3.47 -3.83
N ARG A 114 15.11 2.99 -2.68
CA ARG A 114 15.63 1.64 -2.53
C ARG A 114 14.50 0.60 -2.43
N TYR A 115 13.43 0.98 -1.76
CA TYR A 115 12.26 0.15 -1.51
C TYR A 115 11.00 0.87 -1.99
N ILE A 116 10.01 0.10 -2.45
CA ILE A 116 8.66 0.58 -2.75
C ILE A 116 7.64 -0.22 -1.96
N LEU A 117 6.72 0.48 -1.29
CA LEU A 117 5.44 -0.05 -0.84
C LEU A 117 4.37 0.40 -1.84
N LYS A 118 3.93 -0.48 -2.74
CA LYS A 118 2.68 -0.25 -3.48
C LYS A 118 1.54 -0.58 -2.55
N THR A 119 0.59 0.34 -2.40
CA THR A 119 -0.62 0.14 -1.59
C THR A 119 -1.81 0.92 -2.15
N ASP A 120 -2.98 0.73 -1.56
CA ASP A 120 -4.20 1.45 -1.88
C ASP A 120 -4.41 2.62 -0.91
N CYS A 121 -5.26 3.58 -1.29
CA CYS A 121 -5.54 4.74 -0.43
C CYS A 121 -6.23 4.34 0.88
N ASP A 122 -7.04 3.28 0.89
CA ASP A 122 -7.86 2.88 2.04
C ASP A 122 -7.09 2.05 3.07
N THR A 123 -5.88 2.52 3.39
CA THR A 123 -4.92 1.79 4.19
C THR A 123 -4.25 2.67 5.24
N PHE A 124 -3.59 2.03 6.20
CA PHE A 124 -2.89 2.68 7.29
C PHE A 124 -1.52 2.02 7.46
N THR A 125 -0.46 2.80 7.36
CA THR A 125 0.88 2.41 7.81
C THR A 125 0.95 2.40 9.33
N THR A 126 1.92 1.68 9.89
CA THR A 126 2.13 1.63 11.33
C THR A 126 3.57 2.01 11.69
N PRO A 127 3.88 2.30 12.97
CA PRO A 127 5.25 2.53 13.41
C PRO A 127 6.22 1.36 13.11
N ALA A 128 5.71 0.13 12.95
CA ALA A 128 6.56 -1.03 12.67
C ALA A 128 7.27 -0.93 11.31
N LEU A 129 6.70 -0.18 10.36
CA LEU A 129 7.29 0.03 9.04
C LEU A 129 8.57 0.90 9.09
N LEU A 130 8.74 1.71 10.14
CA LEU A 130 9.88 2.62 10.28
C LEU A 130 11.22 1.89 10.31
N ASP A 131 11.28 0.73 10.97
CA ASP A 131 12.50 -0.07 11.14
C ASP A 131 12.56 -1.30 10.21
N PHE A 132 11.54 -1.51 9.40
CA PHE A 132 11.46 -2.68 8.52
C PHE A 132 12.19 -2.44 7.20
N SER A 133 12.93 -3.43 6.73
CA SER A 133 13.54 -3.44 5.40
C SER A 133 13.34 -4.82 4.77
N PRO A 134 12.66 -4.92 3.62
CA PRO A 134 12.40 -6.21 3.00
C PRO A 134 13.69 -6.79 2.38
N SER A 135 13.86 -8.10 2.48
CA SER A 135 14.92 -8.86 1.78
C SER A 135 14.48 -9.36 0.39
N GLY A 136 13.17 -9.33 0.11
CA GLY A 136 12.52 -9.73 -1.15
C GLY A 136 11.15 -9.07 -1.25
N LEU A 137 10.19 -9.68 -1.94
CA LEU A 137 8.82 -9.15 -1.98
C LEU A 137 8.01 -9.55 -0.74
N CYS A 138 7.35 -8.61 -0.11
CA CYS A 138 6.44 -8.83 1.00
C CYS A 138 5.03 -8.47 0.53
N PHE A 139 4.11 -9.42 0.52
CA PHE A 139 2.75 -9.21 0.07
C PHE A 139 1.78 -9.14 1.25
N GLY A 140 0.71 -8.40 1.04
CA GLY A 140 -0.47 -8.51 1.89
C GLY A 140 -1.22 -9.80 1.68
N PHE A 141 -2.24 -10.00 2.50
CA PHE A 141 -3.23 -11.06 2.30
C PHE A 141 -4.39 -10.50 1.48
N GLY A 142 -4.98 -11.26 0.55
CA GLY A 142 -6.01 -10.77 -0.38
C GLY A 142 -7.44 -11.33 -0.21
N ALA A 143 -7.60 -12.43 0.53
CA ALA A 143 -8.91 -13.00 0.91
C ALA A 143 -9.95 -13.22 -0.20
N TYR A 144 -9.54 -13.61 -1.41
CA TYR A 144 -10.45 -13.89 -2.54
C TYR A 144 -10.50 -15.36 -2.96
N ALA A 145 -9.52 -16.16 -2.57
CA ALA A 145 -9.36 -17.56 -2.97
C ALA A 145 -9.72 -18.49 -1.79
N TYR A 146 -10.94 -18.34 -1.26
CA TYR A 146 -11.50 -19.28 -0.28
C TYR A 146 -12.23 -20.44 -0.95
N GLU A 147 -12.92 -20.16 -2.05
CA GLU A 147 -13.60 -21.17 -2.85
C GLU A 147 -12.60 -22.03 -3.62
N GLU A 148 -12.83 -23.34 -3.64
CA GLU A 148 -11.98 -24.29 -4.38
C GLU A 148 -11.97 -24.00 -5.88
N GLU A 149 -13.12 -23.55 -6.42
CA GLU A 149 -13.25 -23.12 -7.82
C GLU A 149 -12.20 -22.06 -8.20
N VAL A 150 -12.03 -21.02 -7.38
CA VAL A 150 -11.08 -19.93 -7.64
C VAL A 150 -9.65 -20.46 -7.64
N ARG A 151 -9.29 -21.31 -6.67
CA ARG A 151 -7.95 -21.90 -6.57
C ARG A 151 -7.63 -22.80 -7.76
N ASN A 152 -8.62 -23.58 -8.21
CA ASN A 152 -8.50 -24.44 -9.38
C ASN A 152 -8.33 -23.62 -10.64
N LYS A 153 -9.13 -22.56 -10.84
CA LYS A 153 -9.01 -21.64 -11.98
C LYS A 153 -7.65 -20.96 -12.06
N LEU A 154 -7.13 -20.48 -10.93
CA LEU A 154 -5.78 -19.90 -10.87
C LEU A 154 -4.71 -20.93 -11.22
N SER A 155 -4.86 -22.17 -10.74
CA SER A 155 -3.94 -23.26 -11.06
C SER A 155 -4.00 -23.67 -12.53
N GLU A 156 -5.19 -23.72 -13.12
CA GLU A 156 -5.42 -23.97 -14.55
C GLU A 156 -4.78 -22.89 -15.42
N CYS A 157 -5.04 -21.61 -15.11
CA CYS A 157 -4.45 -20.47 -15.83
C CYS A 157 -2.91 -20.51 -15.77
N SER A 158 -2.37 -20.66 -14.56
CA SER A 158 -0.93 -20.74 -14.30
C SER A 158 -0.28 -21.87 -15.11
N LEU A 159 -0.87 -23.08 -15.07
CA LEU A 159 -0.41 -24.23 -15.83
C LEU A 159 -0.50 -24.01 -17.34
N HIS A 160 -1.64 -23.49 -17.82
CA HIS A 160 -1.87 -23.18 -19.23
C HIS A 160 -0.83 -22.19 -19.77
N TRP A 161 -0.36 -21.27 -18.91
CA TRP A 161 0.63 -20.26 -19.25
C TRP A 161 2.08 -20.67 -19.01
N GLY A 162 2.32 -21.93 -18.63
CA GLY A 162 3.65 -22.53 -18.60
C GLY A 162 4.39 -22.41 -17.26
N PHE A 163 3.71 -22.03 -16.17
CA PHE A 163 4.31 -21.98 -14.84
C PHE A 163 3.37 -22.59 -13.78
N PRO A 164 3.71 -23.70 -13.12
CA PRO A 164 2.85 -24.29 -12.10
C PRO A 164 2.62 -23.38 -10.89
N HIS A 165 1.38 -23.30 -10.40
CA HIS A 165 0.95 -22.33 -9.37
C HIS A 165 1.61 -22.49 -7.98
N SER A 166 2.23 -23.62 -7.65
CA SER A 166 2.92 -23.87 -6.36
C SER A 166 2.08 -23.72 -5.06
N GLY A 167 0.79 -23.41 -5.16
CA GLY A 167 -0.20 -23.52 -4.07
C GLY A 167 -0.32 -22.32 -3.12
N LEU A 168 0.42 -21.24 -3.33
CA LEU A 168 0.27 -20.03 -2.52
C LEU A 168 -0.80 -19.11 -3.13
N HIS A 169 -1.90 -18.98 -2.40
CA HIS A 169 -3.10 -18.22 -2.77
C HIS A 169 -3.32 -17.00 -1.87
N ASN A 170 -4.23 -16.12 -2.28
CA ASN A 170 -4.64 -14.92 -1.53
C ASN A 170 -3.51 -13.88 -1.41
N VAL A 171 -2.82 -13.61 -2.51
CA VAL A 171 -1.83 -12.53 -2.59
C VAL A 171 -2.57 -11.18 -2.56
N GLY A 172 -2.26 -10.33 -1.60
CA GLY A 172 -2.90 -9.04 -1.38
C GLY A 172 -2.61 -8.00 -2.46
N ALA A 173 -3.32 -6.87 -2.38
CA ALA A 173 -3.14 -5.74 -3.29
C ALA A 173 -1.85 -4.97 -2.99
N SER A 174 -1.38 -5.02 -1.75
CA SER A 174 -0.18 -4.33 -1.31
C SER A 174 1.07 -5.19 -1.47
N VAL A 175 2.16 -4.57 -1.91
CA VAL A 175 3.48 -5.21 -2.01
C VAL A 175 4.58 -4.24 -1.58
N LEU A 176 5.46 -4.71 -0.71
CA LEU A 176 6.66 -4.02 -0.26
C LEU A 176 7.89 -4.79 -0.73
N GLY A 177 8.87 -4.13 -1.33
CA GLY A 177 10.10 -4.82 -1.75
C GLY A 177 11.14 -3.89 -2.35
N PRO A 178 12.28 -4.43 -2.81
CA PRO A 178 13.23 -3.69 -3.62
C PRO A 178 12.55 -3.05 -4.83
N SER A 179 12.85 -1.78 -5.13
CA SER A 179 12.12 -0.99 -6.13
C SER A 179 12.06 -1.65 -7.50
N ASN A 180 13.16 -2.28 -7.94
CA ASN A 180 13.21 -3.00 -9.20
C ASN A 180 12.26 -4.21 -9.20
N GLN A 181 12.25 -5.02 -8.14
CA GLN A 181 11.37 -6.17 -8.04
C GLN A 181 9.89 -5.77 -8.02
N VAL A 182 9.55 -4.66 -7.34
CA VAL A 182 8.17 -4.14 -7.32
C VAL A 182 7.76 -3.62 -8.70
N CYS A 183 8.62 -2.89 -9.41
CA CYS A 183 8.31 -2.41 -10.77
C CYS A 183 8.17 -3.56 -11.77
N ASP A 184 9.03 -4.58 -11.69
CA ASP A 184 8.95 -5.79 -12.51
C ASP A 184 7.65 -6.55 -12.22
N PHE A 185 7.28 -6.67 -10.94
CA PHE A 185 6.02 -7.28 -10.51
C PHE A 185 4.81 -6.53 -11.06
N LEU A 186 4.76 -5.20 -10.96
CA LEU A 186 3.65 -4.39 -11.47
C LEU A 186 3.50 -4.53 -12.99
N SER A 187 4.62 -4.57 -13.71
CA SER A 187 4.62 -4.82 -15.15
C SER A 187 4.02 -6.18 -15.48
N ALA A 188 4.48 -7.23 -14.80
CA ALA A 188 3.93 -8.59 -14.95
C ALA A 188 2.45 -8.67 -14.56
N GLN A 189 2.03 -7.99 -13.48
CA GLN A 189 0.64 -7.92 -13.06
C GLN A 189 -0.23 -7.31 -14.15
N MET A 190 0.21 -6.22 -14.79
CA MET A 190 -0.53 -5.62 -15.89
C MET A 190 -0.64 -6.55 -17.11
N ASP A 191 0.42 -7.30 -17.43
CA ASP A 191 0.38 -8.30 -18.50
C ASP A 191 -0.66 -9.40 -18.21
N TYR A 192 -0.72 -9.90 -16.97
CA TYR A 192 -1.74 -10.90 -16.60
C TYR A 192 -3.14 -10.32 -16.46
N CYS A 193 -3.28 -9.04 -16.11
CA CYS A 193 -4.55 -8.34 -16.19
C CYS A 193 -5.11 -8.45 -17.62
N HIS A 194 -4.33 -8.04 -18.62
CA HIS A 194 -4.73 -8.14 -20.03
C HIS A 194 -5.02 -9.58 -20.47
N LYS A 195 -4.20 -10.53 -20.01
CA LYS A 195 -4.35 -11.94 -20.37
C LYS A 195 -5.64 -12.55 -19.79
N LEU A 196 -5.91 -12.33 -18.50
CA LEU A 196 -7.15 -12.75 -17.85
C LEU A 196 -8.37 -12.11 -18.50
N LEU A 197 -8.31 -10.80 -18.78
CA LEU A 197 -9.40 -10.10 -19.42
C LEU A 197 -9.74 -10.74 -20.78
N ARG A 198 -8.73 -11.05 -21.59
CA ARG A 198 -8.92 -11.65 -22.92
C ARG A 198 -9.39 -13.11 -22.86
N GLU A 199 -8.75 -13.92 -22.03
CA GLU A 199 -8.91 -15.38 -22.06
C GLU A 199 -10.03 -15.88 -21.14
N GLU A 200 -10.27 -15.20 -20.01
CA GLU A 200 -11.21 -15.66 -18.97
C GLU A 200 -12.45 -14.77 -18.84
N PHE A 201 -12.32 -13.46 -19.07
CA PHE A 201 -13.38 -12.48 -18.78
C PHE A 201 -13.84 -11.65 -19.97
N SER A 202 -13.53 -12.08 -21.20
CA SER A 202 -13.90 -11.32 -22.41
C SER A 202 -15.40 -11.33 -22.67
N ASN A 203 -16.08 -12.40 -22.27
CA ASN A 203 -17.53 -12.58 -22.42
C ASN A 203 -18.17 -13.17 -21.14
N TYR A 204 -17.47 -13.09 -20.01
CA TYR A 204 -17.89 -13.67 -18.74
C TYR A 204 -17.51 -12.72 -17.61
N GLU A 205 -18.47 -12.40 -16.74
CA GLU A 205 -18.26 -11.51 -15.60
C GLU A 205 -18.12 -12.29 -14.28
N GLY A 206 -18.70 -13.49 -14.23
CA GLY A 206 -18.74 -14.33 -13.05
C GLY A 206 -19.53 -13.76 -11.88
N LYS A 207 -19.44 -14.43 -10.72
CA LYS A 207 -20.20 -14.07 -9.52
C LYS A 207 -19.32 -14.16 -8.28
N TRP A 208 -19.48 -13.19 -7.38
CA TRP A 208 -18.86 -13.19 -6.07
C TRP A 208 -19.79 -13.80 -4.99
N PRO A 209 -19.27 -14.59 -4.02
CA PRO A 209 -17.92 -15.18 -4.02
C PRO A 209 -17.78 -16.26 -5.12
N GLY A 210 -16.60 -16.37 -5.73
CA GLY A 210 -16.33 -17.26 -6.86
C GLY A 210 -15.38 -16.66 -7.91
N TRP A 211 -15.21 -17.35 -9.04
CA TRP A 211 -14.42 -16.85 -10.18
C TRP A 211 -15.14 -15.68 -10.84
N CYS A 212 -14.68 -14.45 -10.59
CA CYS A 212 -15.39 -13.24 -10.96
C CYS A 212 -14.43 -12.12 -11.40
N LYS A 213 -14.81 -11.42 -12.47
CA LYS A 213 -14.02 -10.32 -13.07
C LYS A 213 -13.73 -9.21 -12.06
N ASN A 214 -14.63 -8.97 -11.10
CA ASN A 214 -14.44 -7.95 -10.06
C ASN A 214 -13.14 -8.12 -9.25
N VAL A 215 -12.54 -9.33 -9.24
CA VAL A 215 -11.32 -9.65 -8.49
C VAL A 215 -10.10 -9.84 -9.41
N LEU A 216 -10.23 -9.54 -10.71
CA LEU A 216 -9.24 -9.82 -11.75
C LEU A 216 -7.84 -9.29 -11.43
N THR A 217 -7.71 -8.06 -10.92
CA THR A 217 -6.39 -7.48 -10.58
C THR A 217 -5.67 -8.24 -9.47
N MET A 218 -6.41 -8.86 -8.55
CA MET A 218 -5.85 -9.70 -7.49
C MET A 218 -5.41 -11.05 -8.04
N TYR A 219 -6.22 -11.67 -8.91
CA TYR A 219 -5.84 -12.88 -9.64
C TYR A 219 -4.56 -12.65 -10.46
N ALA A 220 -4.48 -11.52 -11.17
CA ALA A 220 -3.32 -11.13 -11.94
C ALA A 220 -2.08 -10.93 -11.06
N GLY A 221 -2.24 -10.35 -9.87
CA GLY A 221 -1.14 -10.19 -8.91
C GLY A 221 -0.60 -11.54 -8.42
N GLU A 222 -1.47 -12.49 -8.12
CA GLU A 222 -1.05 -13.86 -7.73
C GLU A 222 -0.29 -14.56 -8.86
N LEU A 223 -0.77 -14.45 -10.10
CA LEU A 223 -0.12 -15.05 -11.28
C LEU A 223 1.22 -14.35 -11.60
N ALA A 224 1.30 -13.03 -11.43
CA ALA A 224 2.53 -12.24 -11.61
C ALA A 224 3.62 -12.61 -10.59
N LEU A 225 3.25 -12.84 -9.33
CA LEU A 225 4.18 -13.29 -8.31
C LEU A 225 4.83 -14.62 -8.72
N ARG A 226 4.06 -15.53 -9.30
CA ARG A 226 4.56 -16.87 -9.70
C ARG A 226 5.60 -16.81 -10.80
N CYS A 227 5.45 -15.91 -11.75
CA CYS A 227 6.39 -15.83 -12.86
C CYS A 227 7.65 -15.01 -12.54
N THR A 228 7.65 -14.18 -11.49
CA THR A 228 8.75 -13.28 -11.16
C THR A 228 9.65 -13.82 -10.03
N TYR A 229 9.13 -13.93 -8.80
CA TYR A 229 9.96 -14.15 -7.60
C TYR A 229 9.37 -15.18 -6.60
N PRO A 230 8.92 -16.38 -7.03
CA PRO A 230 8.15 -17.29 -6.18
C PRO A 230 8.87 -17.79 -4.91
N GLN A 231 10.21 -17.71 -4.86
CA GLN A 231 11.02 -18.19 -3.73
C GLN A 231 11.52 -17.07 -2.81
N GLN A 232 11.31 -15.81 -3.16
CA GLN A 232 11.79 -14.64 -2.39
C GLN A 232 10.61 -13.78 -1.93
N CYS A 233 9.56 -14.42 -1.41
CA CYS A 233 8.39 -13.70 -0.90
C CYS A 233 7.95 -14.10 0.51
N SER A 234 7.43 -13.13 1.25
CA SER A 234 6.70 -13.33 2.51
C SER A 234 5.27 -12.82 2.41
N LEU A 235 4.37 -13.39 3.22
CA LEU A 235 2.99 -12.92 3.38
C LEU A 235 2.68 -12.71 4.85
N GLY A 236 1.75 -11.79 5.11
CA GLY A 236 1.13 -11.62 6.43
C GLY A 236 1.73 -10.52 7.30
N PHE A 237 2.58 -9.65 6.73
CA PHE A 237 3.02 -8.39 7.36
C PHE A 237 2.23 -7.17 6.88
N LEU A 238 1.61 -7.28 5.70
CA LEU A 238 0.79 -6.24 5.08
C LEU A 238 -0.67 -6.69 5.00
N ASP A 239 -1.56 -5.71 4.81
CA ASP A 239 -3.01 -5.88 4.64
C ASP A 239 -3.67 -6.58 5.82
N HIS A 240 -3.25 -6.21 7.04
CA HIS A 240 -3.95 -6.68 8.23
C HIS A 240 -5.35 -6.12 8.29
N PHE A 241 -6.28 -6.91 8.83
CA PHE A 241 -7.63 -6.46 9.11
C PHE A 241 -7.65 -5.47 10.29
N PRO A 242 -8.54 -4.46 10.28
CA PRO A 242 -8.68 -3.47 11.34
C PRO A 242 -9.49 -4.01 12.53
N VAL A 243 -9.16 -5.22 13.00
CA VAL A 243 -9.87 -5.87 14.10
C VAL A 243 -9.45 -5.30 15.44
N SER A 244 -10.42 -4.97 16.30
CA SER A 244 -10.16 -4.43 17.65
C SER A 244 -9.64 -5.46 18.65
N THR A 245 -9.80 -6.76 18.37
CA THR A 245 -9.30 -7.84 19.22
C THR A 245 -7.79 -8.07 19.09
N ARG A 246 -7.16 -7.52 18.05
CA ARG A 246 -5.72 -7.62 17.81
C ARG A 246 -5.01 -6.33 18.24
N LYS A 247 -3.97 -6.48 19.07
CA LYS A 247 -3.08 -5.38 19.46
C LYS A 247 -2.15 -5.00 18.30
N LEU A 248 -1.82 -3.72 18.21
CA LEU A 248 -0.82 -3.19 17.30
C LEU A 248 0.56 -3.68 17.77
N GLY A 249 1.26 -4.39 16.89
CA GLY A 249 2.55 -5.02 17.17
C GLY A 249 3.58 -4.71 16.09
N SER A 250 4.83 -5.14 16.33
CA SER A 250 5.95 -4.97 15.38
C SER A 250 5.84 -5.86 14.13
N ASP A 251 4.91 -6.81 14.12
CA ASP A 251 4.60 -7.69 12.99
C ASP A 251 3.50 -7.13 12.07
N VAL A 252 2.90 -5.99 12.39
CA VAL A 252 1.85 -5.36 11.60
C VAL A 252 2.42 -4.10 10.97
N LEU A 253 2.91 -4.17 9.72
CA LEU A 253 3.49 -3.01 9.04
C LEU A 253 2.42 -2.10 8.42
N HIS A 254 1.29 -2.70 8.06
CA HIS A 254 0.27 -2.09 7.23
C HIS A 254 -1.10 -2.74 7.49
N ILE A 255 -2.14 -1.91 7.60
CA ILE A 255 -3.53 -2.31 7.86
C ILE A 255 -4.38 -1.85 6.68
N HIS A 256 -5.22 -2.71 6.14
CA HIS A 256 -6.14 -2.37 5.05
C HIS A 256 -7.56 -2.22 5.62
N ALA A 257 -8.27 -1.14 5.30
CA ALA A 257 -9.64 -0.87 5.70
C ALA A 257 -10.67 -1.78 4.99
N TRP A 258 -10.50 -3.10 5.12
CA TRP A 258 -11.37 -4.08 4.50
C TRP A 258 -12.81 -3.98 4.97
N HIS A 259 -13.71 -4.51 4.13
CA HIS A 259 -15.07 -4.73 4.55
C HIS A 259 -15.09 -5.77 5.69
N THR A 260 -15.62 -5.36 6.83
CA THR A 260 -15.82 -6.22 8.00
C THR A 260 -17.13 -5.84 8.70
N ASN A 261 -17.71 -6.83 9.38
CA ASN A 261 -18.85 -6.64 10.27
C ASN A 261 -18.42 -6.36 11.73
N GLU A 262 -17.11 -6.39 11.99
CA GLU A 262 -16.53 -6.10 13.31
C GLU A 262 -16.12 -4.63 13.44
N TYR A 263 -15.94 -4.18 14.69
CA TYR A 263 -15.31 -2.89 14.96
C TYR A 263 -13.79 -2.99 14.70
N TRP A 264 -13.18 -2.20 13.81
CA TRP A 264 -13.70 -1.01 13.09
C TRP A 264 -13.96 -1.30 11.60
N SER A 265 -15.05 -0.75 11.04
CA SER A 265 -15.43 -0.89 9.63
C SER A 265 -15.56 0.48 8.95
N LYS A 266 -14.94 0.67 7.78
CA LYS A 266 -15.02 1.95 7.04
C LYS A 266 -16.45 2.30 6.60
N PHE A 267 -17.28 1.31 6.32
CA PHE A 267 -18.69 1.52 5.95
C PHE A 267 -19.49 2.05 7.12
N ASP A 268 -19.31 1.46 8.30
CA ASP A 268 -19.96 1.89 9.53
C ASP A 268 -19.46 3.26 9.99
N PHE A 269 -18.17 3.53 9.82
CA PHE A 269 -17.58 4.84 10.05
C PHE A 269 -18.24 5.92 9.17
N ARG A 270 -18.32 5.71 7.86
CA ARG A 270 -18.96 6.63 6.91
C ARG A 270 -20.46 6.79 7.15
N ALA A 271 -21.13 5.74 7.62
CA ALA A 271 -22.53 5.79 8.02
C ALA A 271 -22.74 6.53 9.37
N GLY A 272 -21.67 7.03 10.00
CA GLY A 272 -21.74 7.77 11.25
C GLY A 272 -21.97 6.90 12.48
N LYS A 273 -21.89 5.56 12.37
CA LYS A 273 -22.19 4.66 13.51
C LYS A 273 -21.26 4.89 14.70
N TYR A 274 -20.07 5.44 14.47
CA TYR A 274 -19.09 5.71 15.52
C TYR A 274 -19.03 7.17 15.99
N SER A 275 -19.89 8.06 15.46
CA SER A 275 -19.82 9.51 15.73
C SER A 275 -20.04 9.90 17.20
N HIS A 276 -20.60 9.00 17.99
CA HIS A 276 -20.83 9.17 19.42
C HIS A 276 -19.60 8.83 20.27
N ILE A 277 -18.57 8.21 19.70
CA ILE A 277 -17.33 7.85 20.38
C ILE A 277 -16.41 9.07 20.37
N ASN A 278 -16.00 9.52 21.56
CA ASN A 278 -15.03 10.60 21.69
C ASN A 278 -13.64 10.09 21.25
N PRO A 279 -12.89 10.83 20.40
CA PRO A 279 -11.53 10.47 19.99
C PRO A 279 -10.59 10.07 21.14
N ASP A 280 -10.73 10.67 22.32
CA ASP A 280 -9.89 10.40 23.49
C ASP A 280 -10.20 9.04 24.15
N GLN A 281 -11.35 8.44 23.82
CA GLN A 281 -11.79 7.14 24.34
C GLN A 281 -11.44 5.97 23.41
N ILE A 282 -10.90 6.25 22.22
CA ILE A 282 -10.55 5.22 21.25
C ILE A 282 -9.27 4.50 21.70
N ASP A 283 -9.31 3.17 21.88
CA ASP A 283 -8.12 2.37 22.20
C ASP A 283 -7.19 2.22 20.97
N ARG A 284 -6.27 3.17 20.83
CA ARG A 284 -5.28 3.24 19.75
C ARG A 284 -4.24 2.11 19.78
N THR A 285 -4.22 1.30 20.84
CA THR A 285 -3.31 0.13 20.94
C THR A 285 -3.84 -1.10 20.20
N THR A 286 -5.06 -1.04 19.66
CA THR A 286 -5.67 -2.08 18.82
C THR A 286 -5.66 -1.67 17.36
N LEU A 287 -5.69 -2.64 16.43
CA LEU A 287 -5.72 -2.31 15.00
C LEU A 287 -6.97 -1.49 14.63
N GLY A 288 -8.14 -1.93 15.12
CA GLY A 288 -9.40 -1.22 14.89
C GLY A 288 -9.44 0.18 15.49
N GLY A 289 -8.99 0.35 16.74
CA GLY A 289 -8.96 1.66 17.37
C GLY A 289 -7.92 2.60 16.75
N TYR A 290 -6.77 2.07 16.32
CA TYR A 290 -5.77 2.83 15.56
C TYR A 290 -6.37 3.41 14.27
N CYS A 291 -7.03 2.56 13.47
CA CYS A 291 -7.70 2.97 12.22
C CYS A 291 -8.83 3.96 12.50
N HIS A 292 -9.67 3.69 13.51
CA HIS A 292 -10.77 4.58 13.87
C HIS A 292 -10.29 5.98 14.26
N TRP A 293 -9.32 6.06 15.16
CA TRP A 293 -8.78 7.33 15.60
C TRP A 293 -8.16 8.10 14.43
N LEU A 294 -7.35 7.45 13.59
CA LEU A 294 -6.75 8.09 12.42
C LEU A 294 -7.81 8.52 11.40
N ALA A 295 -8.88 7.75 11.19
CA ALA A 295 -9.96 8.14 10.30
C ALA A 295 -10.70 9.38 10.81
N GLN A 296 -10.94 9.47 12.12
CA GLN A 296 -11.69 10.56 12.76
C GLN A 296 -10.87 11.83 13.04
N ALA A 297 -9.59 11.70 13.37
CA ALA A 297 -8.77 12.80 13.86
C ALA A 297 -8.49 13.85 12.78
N ASP A 298 -8.47 15.13 13.20
CA ASP A 298 -7.96 16.22 12.38
C ASP A 298 -6.45 16.07 12.14
N ILE A 299 -5.99 16.46 10.96
CA ILE A 299 -4.59 16.35 10.56
C ILE A 299 -3.64 17.08 11.52
N ASN A 300 -4.04 18.22 12.08
CA ASN A 300 -3.21 19.00 13.00
C ASN A 300 -3.04 18.27 14.35
N ASN A 301 -4.10 17.59 14.80
CA ASN A 301 -4.04 16.77 16.02
C ASN A 301 -3.10 15.58 15.82
N VAL A 302 -3.15 14.95 14.64
CA VAL A 302 -2.24 13.84 14.31
C VAL A 302 -0.79 14.31 14.24
N ALA A 303 -0.52 15.45 13.60
CA ALA A 303 0.84 15.98 13.50
C ALA A 303 1.44 16.42 14.85
N GLY A 304 0.60 16.85 15.80
CA GLY A 304 1.02 17.24 17.15
C GLY A 304 1.27 16.05 18.09
N GLU A 305 0.81 14.85 17.74
CA GLU A 305 0.94 13.65 18.56
C GLU A 305 1.92 12.65 17.93
N LYS A 306 2.97 12.29 18.67
CA LYS A 306 3.84 11.17 18.28
C LYS A 306 3.50 9.93 19.12
N PRO A 307 3.56 8.72 18.56
CA PRO A 307 3.44 7.50 19.34
C PRO A 307 4.50 7.55 20.44
N ALA A 308 4.08 7.27 21.67
CA ALA A 308 5.03 7.08 22.76
C ALA A 308 6.02 6.01 22.28
N ARG A 309 7.31 6.38 22.16
CA ARG A 309 8.39 5.41 21.93
C ARG A 309 8.43 4.50 23.16
N GLN A 310 7.55 3.51 23.24
CA GLN A 310 7.82 2.34 24.05
C GLN A 310 9.09 1.78 23.44
N LEU A 311 10.18 1.86 24.21
CA LEU A 311 11.45 1.21 23.94
C LEU A 311 11.19 -0.24 23.53
N MET A 312 11.03 -0.50 22.24
CA MET A 312 11.04 -1.84 21.65
C MET A 312 12.49 -2.31 21.49
N SER A 313 13.32 -2.05 22.49
CA SER A 313 14.65 -2.60 22.63
C SER A 313 14.66 -3.50 23.86
N THR A 314 14.58 -4.82 23.62
CA THR A 314 15.49 -5.86 24.13
C THR A 314 14.78 -7.20 24.08
N SER A 315 14.98 -7.98 23.02
CA SER A 315 15.12 -9.46 23.07
C SER A 315 15.29 -10.03 21.65
N ALA A 316 16.44 -9.77 21.05
CA ALA A 316 16.94 -10.57 19.93
C ALA A 316 18.47 -10.59 19.96
N ARG A 317 19.02 -11.07 21.08
CA ARG A 317 20.34 -11.69 21.16
C ARG A 317 20.23 -12.84 22.16
N GLN A 318 19.86 -14.00 21.64
CA GLN A 318 20.35 -15.33 22.03
C GLN A 318 20.11 -16.27 20.85
#